data_AF-A0A9W7BAJ6-F1
#
_entry.id   AF-A0A9W7BAJ6-F1
#
_cell.length_a   1.000
_cell.length_b   1.000
_cell.length_c   1.000
_cell.angle_alpha   90.00
_cell.angle_beta   90.00
_cell.angle_gamma   90.00
#
_symmetry.space_group_name_H-M   'P 1'
#
loop_
_entity.id
_entity.type
_entity.pdbx_description
1 polymer ?
#
loop_
_entity_poly.entity_id
_entity_poly.type
_entity_poly.pdbx_seq_one_letter_code
_entity_poly.pdbx_strand_id
1 'polypeptide(L)'
;MNMQGMSDAERNAAARARWSTNNEDVVDRFADHFKSSSTIQPPSSSSSSALPPTPTQPPPPAPTSTSTTKIAVAQLNSTFSKATNLVTIFKLAASAAAANCSMLFLPEIATLLPPKGTTIENAEPIPSSSALPFSPPFQSSTLQTLSEIAKRNNLTISVGSIHESGASAEDGSPRVYNTSLLLDSSGTLIGKYRKIHLFSIDTATTKLSETGE
;
A
#
# COMPACT_ATOMS: atom_id res chain seq x y z
N MET A 1 17.26 10.55 25.86
CA MET A 1 17.05 11.81 26.62
C MET A 1 15.61 11.87 27.06
N ASN A 2 15.38 12.19 28.33
CA ASN A 2 14.06 12.24 28.95
C ASN A 2 13.29 13.45 28.40
N MET A 3 12.09 13.25 27.83
CA MET A 3 11.32 14.29 27.10
C MET A 3 10.24 15.00 27.95
N GLN A 4 10.32 14.86 29.27
CA GLN A 4 9.45 15.58 30.21
C GLN A 4 10.00 17.01 30.41
N GLY A 5 9.60 17.96 29.55
CA GLY A 5 9.94 19.38 29.74
C GLY A 5 10.10 20.22 28.47
N MET A 6 10.16 19.61 27.29
CA MET A 6 10.29 20.35 26.03
C MET A 6 8.96 21.01 25.65
N SER A 7 8.99 22.17 24.98
CA SER A 7 7.80 22.73 24.33
C SER A 7 7.41 21.93 23.08
N ASP A 8 6.19 22.08 22.59
CA ASP A 8 5.74 21.37 21.37
C ASP A 8 6.58 21.72 20.14
N ALA A 9 7.07 22.97 20.06
CA ALA A 9 7.96 23.40 18.98
C ALA A 9 9.31 22.68 19.03
N GLU A 10 9.88 22.47 20.22
CA GLU A 10 11.16 21.78 20.40
C GLU A 10 11.03 20.27 20.20
N ARG A 11 9.89 19.67 20.59
CA ARG A 11 9.56 18.28 20.24
C ARG A 11 9.46 18.09 18.73
N ASN A 12 8.81 19.03 18.03
CA ASN A 12 8.67 18.99 16.58
C ASN A 12 10.01 19.21 15.86
N ALA A 13 10.87 20.11 16.35
CA ALA A 13 12.22 20.29 15.80
C ALA A 13 13.11 19.06 16.01
N ALA A 14 13.07 18.44 17.19
CA ALA A 14 13.79 17.20 17.48
C ALA A 14 13.27 16.01 16.65
N ALA A 15 11.95 15.94 16.41
CA ALA A 15 11.34 14.95 15.53
C ALA A 15 11.74 15.16 14.06
N ARG A 16 11.83 16.41 13.58
CA ARG A 16 12.32 16.77 12.23
C ARG A 16 13.79 16.39 12.01
N ALA A 17 14.65 16.60 13.01
CA ALA A 17 16.05 16.21 12.94
C ALA A 17 16.23 14.68 12.90
N ARG A 18 15.42 13.93 13.68
CA ARG A 18 15.36 12.46 13.63
C ARG A 18 14.73 11.91 12.34
N TRP A 19 13.84 12.67 11.71
CA TRP A 19 13.16 12.31 10.47
C TRP A 19 14.11 12.28 9.26
N SER A 20 15.03 13.25 9.16
CA SER A 20 15.96 13.33 8.02
C SER A 20 16.93 12.14 7.96
N THR A 21 17.34 11.61 9.11
CA THR A 21 18.31 10.49 9.20
C THR A 21 17.65 9.13 9.03
N ASN A 22 16.37 8.98 9.39
CA ASN A 22 15.67 7.69 9.36
C ASN A 22 15.13 7.29 7.97
N ASN A 23 15.00 8.20 7.01
CA ASN A 23 14.36 7.89 5.72
C ASN A 23 15.31 7.20 4.72
N GLU A 24 16.63 7.47 4.75
CA GLU A 24 17.62 6.70 3.99
C GLU A 24 17.80 5.29 4.58
N ASP A 25 17.75 5.19 5.92
CA ASP A 25 17.90 3.97 6.71
C ASP A 25 16.76 2.94 6.50
N VAL A 26 15.57 3.38 6.03
CA VAL A 26 14.46 2.47 5.73
C VAL A 26 14.78 1.61 4.50
N VAL A 27 15.25 2.22 3.42
CA VAL A 27 15.61 1.50 2.18
C VAL A 27 16.76 0.53 2.42
N ASP A 28 17.75 0.95 3.22
CA ASP A 28 18.92 0.12 3.55
C ASP A 28 18.58 -1.04 4.50
N ARG A 29 17.75 -0.83 5.53
CA ARG A 29 17.26 -1.93 6.38
C ARG A 29 16.38 -2.92 5.61
N PHE A 30 15.61 -2.43 4.63
CA PHE A 30 14.89 -3.30 3.70
C PHE A 30 15.86 -4.10 2.80
N ALA A 31 16.96 -3.49 2.35
CA ALA A 31 17.99 -4.14 1.53
C ALA A 31 18.85 -5.16 2.29
N ASP A 32 19.10 -4.96 3.59
CA ASP A 32 19.89 -5.89 4.40
C ASP A 32 19.09 -7.11 4.85
N HIS A 33 17.78 -6.95 5.13
CA HIS A 33 16.89 -8.09 5.37
C HIS A 33 16.77 -8.98 4.11
N PHE A 34 16.84 -8.36 2.93
CA PHE A 34 16.71 -8.98 1.59
C PHE A 34 17.87 -9.93 1.23
N LYS A 35 19.10 -9.67 1.65
CA LYS A 35 20.28 -10.50 1.31
C LYS A 35 20.32 -11.85 2.04
N SER A 36 19.58 -12.01 3.12
CA SER A 36 19.72 -13.16 4.02
C SER A 36 18.96 -14.43 3.60
N SER A 37 18.06 -14.38 2.61
CA SER A 37 17.02 -15.42 2.45
C SER A 37 16.84 -16.06 1.07
N SER A 38 17.78 -15.92 0.12
CA SER A 38 17.57 -16.44 -1.25
C SER A 38 18.67 -17.38 -1.72
N THR A 39 18.43 -18.70 -1.64
CA THR A 39 19.04 -19.70 -2.55
C THR A 39 18.12 -20.91 -2.67
N ILE A 40 17.31 -20.99 -3.73
CA ILE A 40 16.84 -22.26 -4.31
C ILE A 40 16.66 -22.06 -5.83
N GLN A 41 17.37 -22.87 -6.64
CA GLN A 41 17.13 -23.02 -8.08
C GLN A 41 16.14 -24.18 -8.34
N PRO A 42 15.26 -24.08 -9.35
CA PRO A 42 14.47 -25.22 -9.81
C PRO A 42 15.21 -26.04 -10.89
N PRO A 43 15.01 -27.37 -10.95
CA PRO A 43 15.56 -28.20 -12.02
C PRO A 43 14.66 -28.23 -13.27
N SER A 44 15.29 -28.42 -14.42
CA SER A 44 14.69 -28.62 -15.74
C SER A 44 14.37 -30.09 -16.00
N SER A 45 13.34 -30.37 -16.82
CA SER A 45 13.17 -31.70 -17.43
C SER A 45 12.45 -31.64 -18.77
N SER A 46 12.88 -32.58 -19.61
CA SER A 46 12.78 -32.72 -21.05
C SER A 46 11.51 -33.40 -21.58
N SER A 47 11.37 -33.26 -22.90
CA SER A 47 10.35 -33.79 -23.81
C SER A 47 10.31 -35.32 -23.94
N SER A 48 9.13 -35.86 -24.28
CA SER A 48 9.02 -37.12 -25.05
C SER A 48 7.74 -37.19 -25.89
N SER A 49 7.86 -37.92 -26.99
CA SER A 49 7.06 -37.95 -28.23
C SER A 49 5.75 -38.74 -28.14
N ALA A 50 4.77 -38.34 -28.95
CA ALA A 50 3.42 -38.89 -29.04
C ALA A 50 3.28 -40.11 -29.97
N LEU A 51 2.27 -40.95 -29.71
CA LEU A 51 1.70 -41.98 -30.60
C LEU A 51 0.27 -41.55 -31.02
N PRO A 52 -0.25 -42.03 -32.19
CA PRO A 52 -1.52 -41.55 -32.74
C PRO A 52 -2.78 -42.16 -32.07
N PRO A 53 -3.93 -41.47 -32.09
CA PRO A 53 -5.09 -41.81 -31.26
C PRO A 53 -6.07 -42.82 -31.86
N THR A 54 -6.67 -43.62 -30.98
CA THR A 54 -7.85 -44.48 -31.22
C THR A 54 -9.14 -43.64 -31.22
N PRO A 55 -10.16 -43.92 -32.07
CA PRO A 55 -11.42 -43.18 -32.05
C PRO A 55 -12.15 -43.37 -30.72
N THR A 56 -12.18 -42.30 -29.91
CA THR A 56 -12.75 -42.28 -28.56
C THR A 56 -14.09 -41.55 -28.57
N GLN A 57 -15.07 -42.11 -27.86
CA GLN A 57 -16.37 -41.51 -27.51
C GLN A 57 -16.21 -40.05 -27.04
N PRO A 58 -17.16 -39.14 -27.35
CA PRO A 58 -17.08 -37.76 -26.85
C PRO A 58 -16.95 -37.74 -25.33
N PRO A 59 -15.96 -37.02 -24.76
CA PRO A 59 -15.74 -36.98 -23.34
C PRO A 59 -16.98 -36.38 -22.64
N PRO A 60 -17.37 -36.88 -21.46
CA PRO A 60 -18.37 -36.21 -20.64
C PRO A 60 -17.92 -34.75 -20.38
N PRO A 61 -18.85 -33.79 -20.25
CA PRO A 61 -18.50 -32.41 -19.97
C PRO A 61 -17.60 -32.36 -18.73
N ALA A 62 -16.40 -31.81 -18.90
CA ALA A 62 -15.42 -31.71 -17.82
C ALA A 62 -16.06 -31.00 -16.62
N PRO A 63 -15.79 -31.44 -15.37
CA PRO A 63 -16.20 -30.68 -14.21
C PRO A 63 -15.59 -29.29 -14.35
N THR A 64 -16.43 -28.26 -14.42
CA THR A 64 -16.00 -26.87 -14.32
C THR A 64 -15.44 -26.68 -12.93
N SER A 65 -14.12 -26.84 -12.78
CA SER A 65 -13.43 -26.57 -11.54
C SER A 65 -13.62 -25.08 -11.23
N THR A 66 -14.53 -24.75 -10.32
CA THR A 66 -14.66 -23.41 -9.79
C THR A 66 -13.42 -23.14 -8.94
N SER A 67 -12.45 -22.43 -9.51
CA SER A 67 -11.27 -22.00 -8.76
C SER A 67 -11.74 -21.05 -7.66
N THR A 68 -11.54 -21.45 -6.41
CA THR A 68 -11.86 -20.61 -5.25
C THR A 68 -10.72 -19.62 -5.06
N THR A 69 -11.02 -18.32 -5.12
CA THR A 69 -10.04 -17.26 -4.87
C THR A 69 -10.04 -16.91 -3.38
N LYS A 70 -8.87 -17.01 -2.75
CA LYS A 70 -8.70 -16.65 -1.34
C LYS A 70 -8.20 -15.21 -1.22
N ILE A 71 -8.81 -14.44 -0.32
CA ILE A 71 -8.46 -13.04 -0.06
C ILE A 71 -8.14 -12.83 1.42
N ALA A 72 -7.36 -11.80 1.72
CA ALA A 72 -7.10 -11.34 3.08
C ALA A 72 -7.67 -9.94 3.30
N VAL A 73 -8.33 -9.74 4.43
CA VAL A 73 -8.75 -8.42 4.91
C VAL A 73 -7.95 -8.12 6.16
N ALA A 74 -7.15 -7.06 6.12
CA ALA A 74 -6.29 -6.66 7.22
C ALA A 74 -6.98 -5.64 8.11
N GLN A 75 -6.71 -5.75 9.42
CA GLN A 75 -6.95 -4.71 10.39
C GLN A 75 -5.62 -4.34 11.03
N LEU A 76 -5.34 -3.04 11.15
CA LEU A 76 -4.15 -2.53 11.83
C LEU A 76 -4.49 -1.27 12.60
N ASN A 77 -3.65 -0.97 13.60
CA ASN A 77 -3.70 0.28 14.33
C ASN A 77 -2.74 1.28 13.69
N SER A 78 -3.24 2.11 12.78
CA SER A 78 -2.43 3.11 12.07
C SER A 78 -1.83 4.12 13.05
N THR A 79 -0.53 4.35 12.91
CA THR A 79 0.24 5.29 13.73
C THR A 79 0.58 6.56 12.97
N PHE A 80 1.21 7.53 13.66
CA PHE A 80 1.79 8.74 13.08
C PHE A 80 3.07 8.50 12.26
N SER A 81 3.50 7.24 12.08
CA SER A 81 4.74 6.87 11.40
C SER A 81 4.45 6.02 10.16
N LYS A 82 4.69 6.58 8.97
CA LYS A 82 4.58 5.86 7.68
C LYS A 82 5.42 4.59 7.69
N ALA A 83 6.67 4.67 8.15
CA ALA A 83 7.58 3.54 8.21
C ALA A 83 7.05 2.41 9.10
N THR A 84 6.53 2.73 10.29
CA THR A 84 5.97 1.73 11.22
C THR A 84 4.74 1.05 10.63
N ASN A 85 3.88 1.82 9.97
CA ASN A 85 2.68 1.30 9.32
C ASN A 85 3.05 0.42 8.12
N LEU A 86 4.01 0.84 7.29
CA LEU A 86 4.49 0.07 6.13
C LEU A 86 5.15 -1.25 6.53
N VAL A 87 5.92 -1.28 7.62
CA VAL A 87 6.46 -2.53 8.17
C VAL A 87 5.33 -3.46 8.64
N THR A 88 4.27 -2.91 9.24
CA THR A 88 3.10 -3.69 9.66
C THR A 88 2.36 -4.25 8.45
N ILE A 89 2.12 -3.43 7.43
CA ILE A 89 1.50 -3.83 6.16
C ILE A 89 2.32 -4.93 5.48
N PHE A 90 3.66 -4.81 5.46
CA PHE A 90 4.53 -5.83 4.90
C PHE A 90 4.36 -7.19 5.62
N LYS A 91 4.31 -7.21 6.96
CA LYS A 91 4.09 -8.44 7.73
C LYS A 91 2.72 -9.07 7.45
N LEU A 92 1.69 -8.24 7.29
CA LEU A 92 0.35 -8.68 6.94
C LEU A 92 0.30 -9.25 5.51
N ALA A 93 0.98 -8.61 4.56
CA ALA A 93 1.12 -9.10 3.19
C ALA A 93 1.86 -10.45 3.13
N ALA A 94 2.96 -10.59 3.86
CA ALA A 94 3.68 -11.86 3.97
C ALA A 94 2.80 -12.98 4.55
N SER A 95 2.01 -12.67 5.59
CA SER A 95 1.06 -13.61 6.18
C SER A 95 -0.04 -14.01 5.19
N ALA A 96 -0.57 -13.06 4.41
CA ALA A 96 -1.57 -13.32 3.38
C ALA A 96 -1.00 -14.19 2.24
N ALA A 97 0.23 -13.92 1.79
CA ALA A 97 0.91 -14.72 0.78
C ALA A 97 1.17 -16.15 1.28
N ALA A 98 1.65 -16.32 2.52
CA ALA A 98 1.83 -17.64 3.14
C ALA A 98 0.51 -18.43 3.26
N ALA A 99 -0.62 -17.72 3.37
CA ALA A 99 -1.95 -18.32 3.37
C ALA A 99 -2.52 -18.61 1.97
N ASN A 100 -1.73 -18.40 0.91
CA ASN A 100 -2.14 -18.50 -0.51
C ASN A 100 -3.30 -17.57 -0.89
N CYS A 101 -3.36 -16.38 -0.30
CA CYS A 101 -4.28 -15.35 -0.76
C CYS A 101 -3.76 -14.74 -2.08
N SER A 102 -4.67 -14.31 -2.96
CA SER A 102 -4.33 -13.58 -4.18
C SER A 102 -4.41 -12.07 -4.00
N MET A 103 -5.11 -11.61 -2.96
CA MET A 103 -5.37 -10.19 -2.73
C MET A 103 -5.40 -9.84 -1.23
N LEU A 104 -4.86 -8.66 -0.90
CA LEU A 104 -4.90 -8.06 0.42
C LEU A 104 -5.70 -6.75 0.37
N PHE A 105 -6.66 -6.60 1.28
CA PHE A 105 -7.41 -5.36 1.51
C PHE A 105 -6.94 -4.69 2.79
N LEU A 106 -6.44 -3.46 2.67
CA LEU A 106 -6.06 -2.60 3.79
C LEU A 106 -7.22 -1.65 4.16
N PRO A 107 -7.33 -1.23 5.43
CA PRO A 107 -8.33 -0.26 5.87
C PRO A 107 -7.99 1.17 5.43
N GLU A 108 -8.96 2.07 5.57
CA GLU A 108 -8.76 3.51 5.40
C GLU A 108 -7.61 4.01 6.29
N ILE A 109 -6.79 4.94 5.79
CA ILE A 109 -5.70 5.55 6.56
C ILE A 109 -4.65 4.52 7.02
N ALA A 110 -4.57 3.34 6.38
CA ALA A 110 -3.60 2.29 6.71
C ALA A 110 -2.14 2.77 6.63
N THR A 111 -1.86 3.73 5.75
CA THR A 111 -0.50 4.20 5.47
C THR A 111 0.00 5.20 6.51
N LEU A 112 -0.87 6.10 7.00
CA LEU A 112 -0.53 7.11 8.00
C LEU A 112 -1.79 7.72 8.58
N LEU A 113 -1.95 7.66 9.90
CA LEU A 113 -2.84 8.57 10.62
C LEU A 113 -2.07 9.86 10.90
N PRO A 114 -2.35 11.00 10.24
CA PRO A 114 -1.59 12.21 10.47
C PRO A 114 -1.92 12.81 11.85
N PRO A 115 -0.94 13.41 12.54
CA PRO A 115 -1.25 14.34 13.63
C PRO A 115 -2.24 15.43 13.19
N LYS A 116 -2.97 16.01 14.15
CA LYS A 116 -3.96 17.06 13.85
C LYS A 116 -3.28 18.24 13.14
N GLY A 117 -3.84 18.67 12.02
CA GLY A 117 -3.35 19.81 11.23
C GLY A 117 -2.16 19.49 10.31
N THR A 118 -1.67 18.24 10.27
CA THR A 118 -0.50 17.87 9.45
C THR A 118 -0.85 17.08 8.20
N THR A 119 -2.14 16.99 7.84
CA THR A 119 -2.59 16.22 6.69
C THR A 119 -1.98 16.72 5.37
N ILE A 120 -1.89 18.04 5.19
CA ILE A 120 -1.35 18.67 3.98
C ILE A 120 0.15 18.36 3.81
N GLU A 121 0.96 18.52 4.86
CA GLU A 121 2.41 18.25 4.81
C GLU A 121 2.74 16.77 4.58
N ASN A 122 1.82 15.87 4.93
CA ASN A 122 2.01 14.44 4.79
C ASN A 122 1.38 13.86 3.51
N ALA A 123 0.64 14.66 2.76
CA ALA A 123 0.03 14.24 1.51
C ALA A 123 1.09 13.98 0.44
N GLU A 124 0.88 12.97 -0.39
CA GLU A 124 1.86 12.53 -1.39
C GLU A 124 1.30 12.61 -2.81
N PRO A 125 2.14 12.85 -3.82
CA PRO A 125 1.72 12.90 -5.22
C PRO A 125 1.37 11.51 -5.73
N ILE A 126 0.17 11.37 -6.29
CA ILE A 126 -0.33 10.12 -6.89
C ILE A 126 -0.61 10.35 -8.38
N PRO A 127 -0.22 9.43 -9.27
CA PRO A 127 -0.55 9.52 -10.70
C PRO A 127 -2.03 9.78 -10.94
N SER A 128 -2.36 10.61 -11.94
CA SER A 128 -3.74 10.89 -12.34
C SER A 128 -4.46 9.60 -12.76
N SER A 129 -5.78 9.52 -12.56
CA SER A 129 -6.58 8.39 -13.06
C SER A 129 -6.49 8.24 -14.58
N SER A 130 -6.26 9.34 -15.31
CA SER A 130 -6.05 9.32 -16.77
C SER A 130 -4.71 8.72 -17.20
N ALA A 131 -3.78 8.52 -16.26
CA ALA A 131 -2.47 7.93 -16.50
C ALA A 131 -2.42 6.43 -16.11
N LEU A 132 -3.56 5.81 -15.79
CA LEU A 132 -3.63 4.41 -15.41
C LEU A 132 -3.75 3.48 -16.64
N PRO A 133 -3.14 2.28 -16.61
CA PRO A 133 -2.26 1.78 -15.55
C PRO A 133 -0.91 2.53 -15.51
N PHE A 134 -0.37 2.74 -14.31
CA PHE A 134 0.91 3.43 -14.11
C PHE A 134 1.91 2.51 -13.41
N SER A 135 2.98 2.17 -14.12
CA SER A 135 4.07 1.35 -13.56
C SER A 135 5.06 2.21 -12.77
N PRO A 136 5.69 1.68 -11.71
CA PRO A 136 6.75 2.38 -10.99
C PRO A 136 7.92 2.78 -11.92
N PRO A 137 8.70 3.82 -11.60
CA PRO A 137 8.83 4.44 -10.27
C PRO A 137 7.72 5.46 -9.94
N PHE A 138 7.32 5.50 -8.67
CA PHE A 138 6.39 6.51 -8.15
C PHE A 138 7.13 7.64 -7.45
N GLN A 139 6.60 8.86 -7.55
CA GLN A 139 7.11 10.00 -6.77
C GLN A 139 6.76 9.89 -5.28
N SER A 140 5.63 9.26 -4.95
CA SER A 140 5.22 8.93 -3.59
C SER A 140 6.06 7.77 -3.05
N SER A 141 6.80 7.99 -1.95
CA SER A 141 7.62 6.96 -1.30
C SER A 141 6.76 5.87 -0.65
N THR A 142 5.59 6.23 -0.13
CA THR A 142 4.62 5.27 0.40
C THR A 142 4.09 4.36 -0.71
N LEU A 143 3.65 4.94 -1.84
CA LEU A 143 3.17 4.16 -2.98
C LEU A 143 4.28 3.29 -3.59
N GLN A 144 5.51 3.81 -3.67
CA GLN A 144 6.67 3.04 -4.11
C GLN A 144 6.92 1.82 -3.22
N THR A 145 6.87 1.99 -1.89
CA THR A 145 7.06 0.88 -0.96
C THR A 145 5.92 -0.13 -1.07
N LEU A 146 4.67 0.31 -1.17
CA LEU A 146 3.52 -0.58 -1.36
C LEU A 146 3.59 -1.37 -2.67
N SER A 147 4.08 -0.74 -3.75
CA SER A 147 4.35 -1.42 -5.04
C SER A 147 5.35 -2.55 -4.87
N GLU A 148 6.42 -2.34 -4.11
CA GLU A 148 7.39 -3.39 -3.83
C GLU A 148 6.83 -4.49 -2.93
N ILE A 149 5.98 -4.14 -1.95
CA ILE A 149 5.29 -5.13 -1.10
C ILE A 149 4.39 -6.02 -1.96
N ALA A 150 3.61 -5.43 -2.89
CA ALA A 150 2.76 -6.17 -3.81
C ALA A 150 3.57 -7.15 -4.68
N LYS A 151 4.65 -6.66 -5.31
CA LYS A 151 5.59 -7.45 -6.12
C LYS A 151 6.19 -8.63 -5.35
N ARG A 152 6.76 -8.36 -4.17
CA ARG A 152 7.48 -9.36 -3.38
C ARG A 152 6.57 -10.50 -2.90
N ASN A 153 5.32 -10.17 -2.58
CA ASN A 153 4.36 -11.13 -2.06
C ASN A 153 3.46 -11.74 -3.14
N ASN A 154 3.62 -11.32 -4.40
CA ASN A 154 2.74 -11.69 -5.51
C ASN A 154 1.25 -11.48 -5.18
N LEU A 155 0.93 -10.32 -4.59
CA LEU A 155 -0.42 -9.97 -4.14
C LEU A 155 -0.93 -8.74 -4.89
N THR A 156 -2.19 -8.78 -5.29
CA THR A 156 -2.95 -7.54 -5.53
C THR A 156 -3.20 -6.87 -4.18
N ILE A 157 -2.98 -5.55 -4.07
CA ILE A 157 -3.19 -4.80 -2.82
C ILE A 157 -4.19 -3.67 -3.06
N SER A 158 -5.32 -3.73 -2.34
CA SER A 158 -6.18 -2.56 -2.13
C SER A 158 -5.64 -1.78 -0.94
N VAL A 159 -5.14 -0.56 -1.19
CA VAL A 159 -4.38 0.24 -0.23
C VAL A 159 -5.25 0.87 0.87
N GLY A 160 -6.58 0.72 0.78
CA GLY A 160 -7.50 1.42 1.67
C GLY A 160 -7.53 2.89 1.31
N SER A 161 -6.70 3.73 1.95
CA SER A 161 -6.46 5.09 1.46
C SER A 161 -5.10 5.70 1.82
N ILE A 162 -4.72 6.69 1.01
CA ILE A 162 -3.60 7.61 1.23
C ILE A 162 -4.11 9.05 1.10
N HIS A 163 -3.46 9.97 1.82
CA HIS A 163 -3.62 11.39 1.60
C HIS A 163 -2.89 11.78 0.32
N GLU A 164 -3.64 12.10 -0.73
CA GLU A 164 -3.12 12.51 -2.02
C GLU A 164 -3.01 14.04 -2.06
N SER A 165 -1.85 14.55 -2.48
CA SER A 165 -1.69 15.98 -2.75
C SER A 165 -2.45 16.39 -4.01
N GLY A 166 -3.35 17.35 -3.89
CA GLY A 166 -4.11 17.93 -4.99
C GLY A 166 -3.49 19.19 -5.59
N ALA A 167 -4.02 19.63 -6.72
CA ALA A 167 -3.84 21.00 -7.18
C ALA A 167 -4.43 21.99 -6.17
N SER A 168 -4.00 23.25 -6.20
CA SER A 168 -4.59 24.32 -5.39
C SER A 168 -6.09 24.44 -5.65
N ALA A 169 -6.87 24.71 -4.61
CA ALA A 169 -8.25 25.13 -4.75
C ALA A 169 -8.34 26.48 -5.48
N GLU A 170 -9.56 26.89 -5.86
CA GLU A 170 -9.79 28.14 -6.60
C GLU A 170 -9.29 29.39 -5.86
N ASP A 171 -9.22 29.33 -4.53
CA ASP A 171 -8.69 30.37 -3.65
C ASP A 171 -7.16 30.28 -3.43
N GLY A 172 -6.48 29.34 -4.09
CA GLY A 172 -5.04 29.11 -3.97
C GLY A 172 -4.63 28.20 -2.81
N SER A 173 -5.56 27.77 -1.94
CA SER A 173 -5.25 26.92 -0.80
C SER A 173 -4.87 25.48 -1.22
N PRO A 174 -3.98 24.81 -0.48
CA PRO A 174 -3.61 23.43 -0.78
C PRO A 174 -4.78 22.48 -0.53
N ARG A 175 -5.11 21.64 -1.51
CA ARG A 175 -6.17 20.63 -1.39
C ARG A 175 -5.57 19.25 -1.18
N VAL A 176 -6.16 18.48 -0.28
CA VAL A 176 -5.83 17.06 -0.07
C VAL A 176 -7.04 16.20 -0.42
N TYR A 177 -6.79 15.03 -0.99
CA TYR A 177 -7.81 14.03 -1.25
C TYR A 177 -7.56 12.78 -0.42
N ASN A 178 -8.64 12.15 0.05
CA ASN A 178 -8.61 10.79 0.57
C ASN A 178 -8.75 9.83 -0.61
N THR A 179 -7.66 9.13 -0.94
CA THR A 179 -7.55 8.37 -2.18
C THR A 179 -7.26 6.90 -1.93
N SER A 180 -8.19 6.04 -2.35
CA SER A 180 -8.00 4.60 -2.44
C SER A 180 -7.24 4.20 -3.70
N LEU A 181 -6.29 3.28 -3.55
CA LEU A 181 -5.44 2.80 -4.64
C LEU A 181 -5.52 1.28 -4.76
N LEU A 182 -5.35 0.79 -5.98
CA LEU A 182 -5.27 -0.63 -6.30
C LEU A 182 -3.98 -0.92 -7.05
N LEU A 183 -3.10 -1.72 -6.43
CA LEU A 183 -1.88 -2.22 -7.02
C LEU A 183 -2.08 -3.68 -7.45
N ASP A 184 -1.63 -4.04 -8.65
CA ASP A 184 -1.56 -5.44 -9.05
C ASP A 184 -0.34 -6.15 -8.44
N SER A 185 -0.23 -7.47 -8.66
CA SER A 185 0.90 -8.26 -8.16
C SER A 185 2.24 -7.95 -8.84
N SER A 186 2.23 -7.19 -9.93
CA SER A 186 3.43 -6.61 -10.54
C SER A 186 3.79 -5.25 -9.92
N GLY A 187 3.05 -4.78 -8.91
CA GLY A 187 3.23 -3.46 -8.29
C GLY A 187 2.84 -2.29 -9.18
N THR A 188 2.10 -2.53 -10.26
CA THR A 188 1.56 -1.50 -11.14
C THR A 188 0.29 -0.93 -10.52
N LEU A 189 0.15 0.40 -10.55
CA LEU A 189 -1.08 1.06 -10.12
C LEU A 189 -2.13 0.87 -11.21
N ILE A 190 -3.17 0.11 -10.92
CA ILE A 190 -4.23 -0.25 -11.87
C ILE A 190 -5.59 0.38 -11.53
N GLY A 191 -5.73 0.96 -10.34
CA GLY A 191 -6.96 1.63 -9.92
C GLY A 191 -6.70 2.76 -8.92
N LYS A 192 -7.55 3.79 -9.02
CA LYS A 192 -7.53 4.97 -8.16
C LYS A 192 -8.95 5.47 -7.97
N TYR A 193 -9.33 5.75 -6.73
CA TYR A 193 -10.63 6.29 -6.35
C TYR A 193 -10.44 7.38 -5.31
N ARG A 194 -10.96 8.58 -5.56
CA ARG A 194 -11.00 9.66 -4.58
C ARG A 194 -12.35 9.62 -3.87
N LYS A 195 -12.34 9.66 -2.54
CA LYS A 195 -13.54 9.72 -1.71
C LYS A 195 -14.38 10.93 -2.11
N ILE A 196 -15.64 10.69 -2.51
CA ILE A 196 -16.55 11.72 -3.02
C ILE A 196 -17.31 12.38 -1.88
N HIS A 197 -17.72 11.59 -0.88
CA HIS A 197 -18.47 12.05 0.28
C HIS A 197 -17.50 12.21 1.45
N LEU A 198 -17.01 13.44 1.62
CA LEU A 198 -16.09 13.77 2.71
C LEU A 198 -16.85 13.84 4.03
N PHE A 199 -16.26 13.26 5.06
CA PHE A 199 -16.82 13.31 6.41
C PHE A 199 -16.54 14.68 7.02
N SER A 200 -17.61 15.34 7.44
CA SER A 200 -17.56 16.54 8.28
C SER A 200 -18.53 16.35 9.42
N ILE A 201 -18.01 16.40 10.65
CA ILE A 201 -18.82 16.44 11.86
C ILE A 201 -18.44 17.67 12.66
N ASP A 202 -19.45 18.47 12.94
CA ASP A 202 -19.35 19.63 13.83
C ASP A 202 -20.33 19.41 14.98
N THR A 203 -19.79 19.06 16.14
CA THR A 203 -20.54 18.90 17.39
C THR A 203 -19.89 19.75 18.46
N ALA A 204 -20.63 20.09 19.51
CA ALA A 204 -20.15 20.91 20.62
C ALA A 204 -18.83 20.40 21.26
N THR A 205 -18.51 19.12 21.12
CA THR A 205 -17.31 18.46 21.68
C THR A 205 -16.30 18.00 20.64
N THR A 206 -16.65 17.96 19.35
CA THR A 206 -15.79 17.38 18.32
C THR A 206 -16.02 18.06 16.98
N LYS A 207 -14.96 18.68 16.48
CA LYS A 207 -14.84 19.15 15.10
C LYS A 207 -13.84 18.25 14.37
N LEU A 208 -14.31 17.51 13.38
CA LEU A 208 -13.47 16.68 12.52
C LEU A 208 -13.93 16.85 11.08
N SER A 209 -13.03 17.36 10.24
CA SER A 209 -13.29 17.56 8.82
C SER A 209 -12.16 16.94 7.99
N GLU A 210 -12.53 16.24 6.93
CA GLU A 210 -11.61 15.73 5.92
C GLU A 210 -11.22 16.79 4.87
N THR A 211 -11.82 17.99 4.89
CA THR A 211 -11.54 19.06 3.91
C THR A 211 -10.35 19.95 4.25
N GLY A 212 -9.74 19.83 5.43
CA GLY A 212 -8.58 20.64 5.81
C GLY A 212 -8.87 22.12 6.05
N GLU A 213 -10.13 22.48 6.35
CA GLU A 213 -10.53 23.82 6.83
C GLU A 213 -10.29 24.01 8.34
#